data_AF-A0A2V7S6U9-F1
#
_entry.id   AF-A0A2V7S6U9-F1
#
_cell.length_a   1.000
_cell.length_b   1.000
_cell.length_c   1.000
_cell.angle_alpha   90.00
_cell.angle_beta   90.00
_cell.angle_gamma   90.00
#
_symmetry.space_group_name_H-M   'P 1'
#
loop_
_entity.id
_entity.type
_entity.pdbx_description
1 polymer ?
#
loop_
_entity_poly.entity_id
_entity_poly.type
_entity_poly.pdbx_seq_one_letter_code
_entity_poly.pdbx_strand_id
1 'polypeptide(L)'
;LETIAAVPPRRLVRRIADPKLPFGGTWTWEITAAPGGSTLTITEDGEIYNPIFRFVARFILGYTGTMESYLKALAARLGEQVVIE
;
A
#
# COMPACT_ATOMS: atom_id res chain seq x y z
N LEU A 1 -4.56 11.11 -5.93
CA LEU A 1 -3.68 10.81 -4.78
C LEU A 1 -3.00 12.10 -4.37
N GLU A 2 -2.92 12.35 -3.07
CA GLU A 2 -2.20 13.46 -2.47
C GLU A 2 -0.97 12.94 -1.72
N THR A 3 0.12 13.72 -1.68
CA THR A 3 1.31 13.41 -0.88
C THR A 3 1.19 14.11 0.46
N ILE A 4 1.15 13.32 1.53
CA ILE A 4 1.03 13.83 2.91
C ILE A 4 2.42 14.08 3.52
N ALA A 5 3.38 13.21 3.20
CA ALA A 5 4.76 13.37 3.62
C ALA A 5 5.70 12.72 2.61
N ALA A 6 6.88 13.32 2.40
CA ALA A 6 7.96 12.75 1.61
C ALA A 6 9.30 13.08 2.28
N VAL A 7 10.01 12.04 2.71
CA VAL A 7 11.35 12.13 3.30
C VAL A 7 12.26 11.16 2.56
N PRO A 8 12.82 11.56 1.40
CA PRO A 8 13.68 10.67 0.61
C PRO A 8 14.98 10.30 1.33
N PRO A 9 15.51 9.07 1.16
CA PRO A 9 14.88 7.92 0.51
C PRO A 9 14.04 7.07 1.49
N ARG A 10 13.84 7.52 2.75
CA ARG A 10 13.34 6.69 3.85
C ARG A 10 11.83 6.49 3.89
N ARG A 11 11.04 7.51 3.57
CA ARG A 11 9.60 7.47 3.83
C ARG A 11 8.79 8.26 2.81
N LEU A 12 7.66 7.69 2.40
CA LEU A 12 6.63 8.34 1.58
C LEU A 12 5.26 8.02 2.19
N VAL A 13 4.37 9.02 2.22
CA VAL A 13 2.98 8.84 2.67
C VAL A 13 2.05 9.46 1.63
N ARG A 14 1.09 8.67 1.13
CA ARG A 14 0.11 9.14 0.16
C ARG A 14 -1.31 8.76 0.59
N ARG A 15 -2.25 9.64 0.28
CA ARG A 15 -3.67 9.49 0.64
C ARG A 15 -4.56 9.58 -0.60
N ILE A 16 -5.69 8.88 -0.56
CA ILE A 16 -6.81 9.12 -1.47
C ILE A 16 -7.40 10.50 -1.17
N ALA A 17 -7.29 11.42 -2.13
CA ALA A 17 -7.62 12.83 -1.95
C ALA A 17 -9.11 13.14 -2.12
N ASP A 18 -9.87 12.26 -2.79
CA ASP A 18 -11.28 12.50 -3.06
C ASP A 18 -12.14 12.01 -1.88
N PRO A 19 -12.76 12.90 -1.09
CA PRO A 19 -13.58 12.53 0.05
C PRO A 19 -14.95 11.97 -0.34
N LYS A 20 -15.34 12.04 -1.63
CA LYS A 20 -16.64 11.57 -2.11
C LYS A 20 -16.64 10.07 -2.43
N LEU A 21 -15.48 9.44 -2.42
CA LEU A 21 -15.37 8.00 -2.69
C LEU A 21 -15.96 7.19 -1.53
N PRO A 22 -16.54 6.01 -1.81
CA PRO A 22 -17.13 5.14 -0.78
C PRO A 22 -16.07 4.48 0.13
N PHE A 23 -14.80 4.70 -0.19
CA PHE A 23 -13.62 4.30 0.57
C PHE A 23 -12.57 5.40 0.52
N GLY A 24 -11.69 5.40 1.51
CA GLY A 24 -10.49 6.21 1.57
C GLY A 24 -9.33 5.35 2.05
N GLY A 25 -8.18 5.99 2.24
CA GLY A 25 -7.06 5.33 2.87
C GLY A 25 -5.75 6.04 2.61
N THR A 26 -4.77 5.64 3.41
CA THR A 26 -3.40 6.12 3.35
C THR A 26 -2.47 4.93 3.18
N TRP A 27 -1.55 5.03 2.23
CA TRP A 27 -0.40 4.13 2.15
C TRP A 27 0.83 4.85 2.69
N THR A 28 1.55 4.17 3.57
CA THR A 28 2.87 4.56 4.04
C THR A 28 3.88 3.58 3.48
N TRP A 29 4.91 4.09 2.81
CA TRP A 29 6.09 3.33 2.40
C TRP A 29 7.25 3.70 3.31
N GLU A 30 7.91 2.71 3.88
CA GLU A 30 9.11 2.86 4.70
C GLU A 30 10.24 1.98 4.18
N ILE A 31 11.40 2.59 3.98
CA ILE A 31 12.60 1.90 3.53
C ILE A 31 13.62 1.90 4.67
N THR A 32 13.99 0.70 5.09
CA THR A 32 15.05 0.47 6.08
C THR A 32 16.23 -0.25 5.43
N ALA A 33 17.44 0.04 5.88
CA ALA A 33 18.63 -0.65 5.40
C ALA A 33 18.62 -2.10 5.87
N ALA A 34 19.01 -3.03 4.99
CA ALA A 34 19.16 -4.45 5.29
C ALA A 34 20.49 -4.96 4.69
N PRO A 35 21.08 -6.05 5.22
CA PRO A 35 22.29 -6.63 4.62
C PRO A 35 22.04 -6.96 3.14
N GLY A 36 22.86 -6.40 2.24
CA GLY A 36 22.73 -6.62 0.79
C GLY A 36 21.65 -5.78 0.09
N GLY A 37 20.96 -4.86 0.79
CA GLY A 37 19.95 -4.00 0.16
C GLY A 37 19.10 -3.20 1.14
N SER A 38 17.79 -3.25 0.96
CA SER A 38 16.83 -2.55 1.80
C SER A 38 15.53 -3.32 1.92
N THR A 39 14.87 -3.22 3.08
CA THR A 39 13.51 -3.71 3.26
C THR A 39 12.54 -2.56 2.99
N LEU A 40 11.56 -2.80 2.12
CA LEU A 40 10.41 -1.91 1.92
C LEU A 40 9.22 -2.47 2.69
N THR A 41 8.71 -1.71 3.65
CA THR A 41 7.44 -1.99 4.31
C THR A 41 6.38 -1.05 3.78
N ILE A 42 5.23 -1.60 3.39
CA ILE A 42 4.05 -0.83 2.99
C ILE A 42 2.95 -1.08 4.02
N THR A 43 2.40 -0.02 4.59
CA THR A 43 1.27 -0.08 5.52
C THR A 43 0.09 0.64 4.92
N GLU A 44 -1.07 -0.03 4.89
CA GLU A 44 -2.35 0.56 4.45
C GLU A 44 -3.23 0.80 5.66
N ASP A 45 -3.58 2.07 5.89
CA ASP A 45 -4.66 2.49 6.77
C ASP A 45 -5.88 2.79 5.89
N GLY A 46 -6.70 1.76 5.65
CA GLY A 46 -7.87 1.83 4.78
C GLY A 46 -9.15 2.23 5.51
N GLU A 47 -9.99 3.05 4.87
CA GLU A 47 -11.29 3.46 5.39
C GLU A 47 -12.39 2.98 4.43
N ILE A 48 -13.34 2.18 4.90
CA ILE A 48 -14.49 1.74 4.08
C ILE A 48 -15.78 2.21 4.75
N TYR A 49 -16.36 3.28 4.19
CA TYR A 49 -17.55 3.93 4.75
C TYR A 49 -18.83 3.16 4.43
N ASN A 50 -18.92 2.57 3.23
CA ASN A 50 -20.10 1.83 2.81
C ASN A 50 -20.08 0.37 3.32
N PRO A 51 -21.09 -0.08 4.08
CA PRO A 51 -21.12 -1.41 4.69
C PRO A 51 -21.13 -2.56 3.67
N ILE A 52 -21.69 -2.36 2.46
CA ILE A 52 -21.66 -3.36 1.39
C ILE A 52 -20.23 -3.56 0.90
N PHE A 53 -19.49 -2.46 0.66
CA PHE A 53 -18.09 -2.54 0.28
C PHE A 53 -17.22 -3.17 1.37
N ARG A 54 -17.55 -2.93 2.65
CA ARG A 54 -16.87 -3.58 3.78
C ARG A 54 -17.07 -5.10 3.75
N PHE A 55 -18.27 -5.56 3.43
CA PHE A 55 -18.55 -6.98 3.28
C PHE A 55 -17.75 -7.59 2.12
N VAL A 56 -17.76 -6.95 0.95
CA VAL A 56 -17.00 -7.42 -0.22
C VAL A 56 -15.50 -7.48 0.07
N ALA A 57 -14.93 -6.43 0.67
CA ALA A 57 -13.51 -6.39 1.03
C ALA A 57 -13.16 -7.49 2.05
N ARG A 58 -14.00 -7.66 3.09
CA ARG A 58 -13.75 -8.65 4.15
C ARG A 58 -13.89 -10.10 3.69
N PHE A 59 -14.88 -10.40 2.86
CA PHE A 59 -15.31 -11.79 2.62
C PHE A 59 -15.09 -12.28 1.19
N ILE A 60 -14.82 -11.39 0.23
CA ILE A 60 -14.71 -11.77 -1.19
C ILE A 60 -13.32 -11.44 -1.75
N LEU A 61 -12.87 -10.19 -1.63
CA LEU A 61 -11.63 -9.74 -2.28
C LEU A 61 -10.38 -9.81 -1.39
N GLY A 62 -10.56 -9.82 -0.06
CA GLY A 62 -9.46 -9.64 0.88
C GLY A 62 -8.94 -8.19 0.88
N TYR A 63 -8.19 -7.81 1.92
CA TYR A 63 -7.64 -6.46 2.05
C TYR A 63 -6.28 -6.29 1.36
N THR A 64 -5.53 -7.37 1.14
CA THR A 64 -4.12 -7.31 0.72
C THR A 64 -3.90 -7.34 -0.79
N GLY A 65 -4.89 -7.73 -1.60
CA GLY A 65 -4.69 -8.02 -3.04
C GLY A 65 -4.10 -6.85 -3.85
N THR A 66 -4.45 -5.61 -3.50
CA THR A 66 -3.89 -4.41 -4.14
C THR A 66 -2.42 -4.20 -3.75
N MET A 67 -2.06 -4.40 -2.49
CA MET A 67 -0.68 -4.31 -2.00
C MET A 67 0.19 -5.40 -2.63
N GLU A 68 -0.31 -6.62 -2.73
CA GLU A 68 0.42 -7.74 -3.35
C GLU A 68 0.68 -7.48 -4.84
N SER A 69 -0.32 -6.98 -5.57
CA SER A 69 -0.19 -6.61 -6.98
C SER A 69 0.86 -5.51 -7.17
N TYR A 70 0.88 -4.52 -6.28
CA TYR A 70 1.89 -3.47 -6.27
C TYR A 70 3.30 -4.03 -6.01
N LEU A 71 3.47 -4.89 -4.99
CA LEU A 71 4.75 -5.49 -4.66
C LEU A 71 5.30 -6.36 -5.81
N LYS A 72 4.44 -7.15 -6.48
CA LYS A 72 4.81 -7.92 -7.68
C LYS A 72 5.29 -7.02 -8.83
N ALA A 73 4.56 -5.94 -9.12
CA ALA A 73 4.95 -4.99 -10.15
C ALA A 73 6.27 -4.27 -9.83
N LEU A 74 6.47 -3.92 -8.55
CA LEU A 74 7.70 -3.29 -8.08
C LEU A 74 8.91 -4.23 -8.24
N ALA A 75 8.78 -5.48 -7.79
CA ALA A 75 9.85 -6.47 -7.92
C ALA A 75 10.20 -6.73 -9.40
N ALA A 76 9.19 -6.88 -10.27
CA ALA A 76 9.39 -7.00 -11.71
C ALA A 76 10.13 -5.79 -12.32
N ARG A 77 9.84 -4.57 -11.85
CA ARG A 77 10.50 -3.35 -12.30
C ARG A 77 11.96 -3.28 -11.86
N LEU A 78 12.29 -3.84 -10.70
CA LEU A 78 13.65 -3.88 -10.15
C LEU A 78 14.45 -5.11 -10.60
N GLY A 79 13.81 -6.08 -11.25
CA GLY A 79 14.44 -7.36 -11.61
C GLY A 79 14.65 -8.29 -10.41
N GLU A 80 13.89 -8.08 -9.33
CA GLU A 80 13.98 -8.82 -8.07
C GLU A 80 12.86 -9.85 -7.93
N GLN A 81 13.05 -10.83 -7.05
CA GLN A 81 11.99 -11.76 -6.65
C GLN A 81 11.24 -11.22 -5.44
N VAL A 82 9.89 -11.30 -5.47
CA VAL A 82 9.05 -10.93 -4.32
C VAL A 82 8.65 -12.17 -3.54
N VAL A 83 8.87 -12.15 -2.23
CA VAL A 83 8.27 -13.08 -1.28
C VAL A 83 7.19 -12.30 -0.54
N ILE A 84 5.94 -12.78 -0.61
CA ILE A 84 4.79 -12.20 0.08
C ILE A 84 4.41 -13.20 1.17
N GLU A 85 4.44 -12.74 2.42
CA GLU A 85 4.07 -13.53 3.61
C GLU A 85 2.64 -13.22 4.06
#